data_AF-A0A3M1YRN1-F1
#
_entry.id   AF-A0A3M1YRN1-F1
#
_cell.length_a   1.000
_cell.length_b   1.000
_cell.length_c   1.000
_cell.angle_alpha   90.00
_cell.angle_beta   90.00
_cell.angle_gamma   90.00
#
_symmetry.space_group_name_H-M   'P 1'
#
loop_
_entity.id
_entity.type
_entity.pdbx_description
1 polymer ?
#
loop_
_entity_poly.entity_id
_entity_poly.type
_entity_poly.pdbx_seq_one_letter_code
_entity_poly.pdbx_strand_id
1 'polypeptide(L)'
;MMKKHWWKILGVLLVLYSIIVGMLVPLKPGILLMTPNKAQAGETITAQIVGYNTRYTQSEVPIRAWLKLDSAHTLAARRVEVLDDRHLRAEFDLPRLLPSPKKVVEFSLILDHSKDGASVYPEAVFVVQDSIDAAAGARLWVNTPIQDLHHRTGMAFPFLNILNETIRNTYYHVPFWFAMFIILTAAVVMSFQYLRTFDPDYDRKASALTSVGLLFGLIGILTGAIWAKNTWGAYWSFDVKQNTTAIALLIYAAYFVLRDSFDDPEKKARISGVYNIFAFATLVPLLYVIPKLADSLHPGSGGNIPIGSLDLDSTMRLVFYPAIVGWTLIGVWIAQLNLRVKRLKDYLWDKD
;
A
#
# COMPACT_ATOMS: atom_id res chain seq x y z
N MET A 1 -15.58 34.01 -14.65
CA MET A 1 -16.13 32.72 -14.17
C MET A 1 -15.04 31.73 -13.72
N MET A 2 -13.99 31.48 -14.52
CA MET A 2 -12.89 30.54 -14.17
C MET A 2 -12.16 30.83 -12.85
N LYS A 3 -11.93 32.11 -12.49
CA LYS A 3 -11.21 32.49 -11.25
C LYS A 3 -11.82 31.96 -9.95
N LYS A 4 -13.12 31.62 -9.90
CA LYS A 4 -13.80 31.12 -8.67
C LYS A 4 -13.83 29.59 -8.57
N HIS A 5 -13.55 28.88 -9.67
CA HIS A 5 -13.75 27.42 -9.76
C HIS A 5 -12.52 26.64 -10.23
N TRP A 6 -11.36 27.31 -10.37
CA TRP A 6 -10.10 26.69 -10.80
C TRP A 6 -9.72 25.45 -9.98
N TRP A 7 -9.93 25.48 -8.66
CA TRP A 7 -9.58 24.36 -7.77
C TRP A 7 -10.46 23.12 -8.00
N LYS A 8 -11.69 23.29 -8.52
CA LYS A 8 -12.55 22.15 -8.90
C LYS A 8 -12.02 21.47 -10.15
N ILE A 9 -11.66 22.28 -11.14
CA ILE A 9 -11.03 21.80 -12.38
C ILE A 9 -9.71 21.10 -12.04
N LEU A 10 -8.88 21.72 -11.19
CA LEU A 10 -7.65 21.12 -10.70
C LEU A 10 -7.91 19.77 -9.99
N GLY A 11 -8.92 19.69 -9.12
CA GLY A 11 -9.29 18.44 -8.46
C GLY A 11 -9.61 17.32 -9.47
N VAL A 12 -10.40 17.61 -10.50
CA VAL A 12 -10.70 16.67 -11.58
C VAL A 12 -9.43 16.28 -12.35
N LEU A 13 -8.61 17.25 -12.74
CA LEU A 13 -7.38 17.00 -13.48
C LEU A 13 -6.40 16.13 -12.68
N LEU A 14 -6.23 16.37 -11.38
CA LEU A 14 -5.36 15.57 -10.53
C LEU A 14 -5.86 14.14 -10.37
N VAL A 15 -7.17 13.94 -10.18
CA VAL A 15 -7.75 12.58 -10.11
C VAL A 15 -7.59 11.86 -11.44
N LEU A 16 -7.88 12.50 -12.57
CA LEU A 16 -7.69 11.92 -13.90
C LEU A 16 -6.22 11.59 -14.16
N TYR A 17 -5.31 12.50 -13.83
CA TYR A 17 -3.87 12.27 -13.91
C TYR A 17 -3.46 11.06 -13.09
N SER A 18 -3.92 10.95 -11.84
CA SER A 18 -3.58 9.82 -10.97
C SER A 18 -4.12 8.50 -11.49
N ILE A 19 -5.31 8.48 -12.11
CA ILE A 19 -5.87 7.29 -12.75
C ILE A 19 -5.06 6.91 -13.99
N ILE A 20 -4.80 7.88 -14.88
CA ILE A 20 -4.11 7.64 -16.15
C ILE A 20 -2.68 7.19 -15.90
N VAL A 21 -1.89 7.98 -15.17
CA VAL A 21 -0.48 7.67 -14.89
C VAL A 21 -0.37 6.46 -13.97
N GLY A 22 -1.25 6.34 -12.98
CA GLY A 22 -1.31 5.20 -12.06
C GLY A 22 -1.59 3.87 -12.75
N MET A 23 -2.27 3.85 -13.89
CA MET A 23 -2.53 2.64 -14.69
C MET A 23 -1.57 2.43 -15.86
N LEU A 24 -1.09 3.50 -16.50
CA LEU A 24 -0.29 3.38 -17.73
C LEU A 24 1.22 3.23 -17.49
N VAL A 25 1.75 3.72 -16.37
CA VAL A 25 3.19 3.55 -16.07
C VAL A 25 3.46 2.08 -15.72
N PRO A 26 4.34 1.37 -16.43
CA PRO A 26 4.58 -0.05 -16.18
C PRO A 26 5.31 -0.29 -14.85
N LEU A 27 5.21 -1.50 -14.30
CA LEU A 27 6.08 -1.92 -13.21
C LEU A 27 7.50 -2.19 -13.74
N LYS A 28 8.50 -2.15 -12.85
CA LYS A 28 9.86 -2.60 -13.14
C LYS A 28 9.86 -4.10 -13.45
N PRO A 29 10.81 -4.58 -14.27
CA PRO A 29 11.03 -6.00 -14.42
C PRO A 29 11.28 -6.66 -13.06
N GLY A 30 10.81 -7.89 -12.88
CA GLY A 30 10.92 -8.61 -11.62
C GLY A 30 10.81 -10.11 -11.80
N ILE A 31 10.87 -10.83 -10.70
CA ILE A 31 10.80 -12.30 -10.67
C ILE A 31 9.48 -12.71 -10.04
N LEU A 32 8.67 -13.48 -10.77
CA LEU A 32 7.39 -14.00 -10.28
C LEU A 32 7.57 -15.23 -9.42
N LEU A 33 8.38 -16.17 -9.91
CA LEU A 33 8.57 -17.47 -9.26
C LEU A 33 9.88 -18.11 -9.67
N MET A 34 10.35 -19.00 -8.81
CA MET A 34 11.46 -19.91 -9.03
C MET A 34 11.02 -21.33 -8.64
N THR A 35 11.35 -22.32 -9.47
CA THR A 35 11.13 -23.75 -9.17
C THR A 35 12.40 -24.57 -9.41
N PRO A 36 12.75 -25.55 -8.54
CA PRO A 36 12.07 -25.88 -7.29
C PRO A 36 12.32 -24.82 -6.21
N ASN A 37 11.38 -24.69 -5.28
CA ASN A 37 11.52 -23.83 -4.09
C ASN A 37 12.05 -24.57 -2.86
N LYS A 38 12.40 -25.85 -3.01
CA LYS A 38 13.02 -26.68 -1.97
C LYS A 38 14.20 -27.43 -2.57
N ALA A 39 15.24 -27.59 -1.78
CA ALA A 39 16.46 -28.28 -2.17
C ALA A 39 17.16 -28.92 -0.96
N GLN A 40 18.09 -29.82 -1.22
CA GLN A 40 18.98 -30.44 -0.24
C GLN A 40 20.39 -29.87 -0.36
N ALA A 41 21.05 -29.66 0.79
CA ALA A 41 22.45 -29.23 0.80
C ALA A 41 23.33 -30.32 0.15
N GLY A 42 24.25 -29.91 -0.74
CA GLY A 42 25.15 -30.81 -1.45
C GLY A 42 24.69 -31.27 -2.84
N GLU A 43 23.49 -30.88 -3.28
CA GLU A 43 22.99 -31.18 -4.63
C GLU A 43 23.18 -30.00 -5.60
N THR A 44 23.18 -30.30 -6.90
CA THR A 44 23.07 -29.28 -7.94
C THR A 44 21.60 -29.09 -8.29
N ILE A 45 21.10 -27.85 -8.18
CA ILE A 45 19.72 -27.52 -8.56
C ILE A 45 19.67 -26.82 -9.91
N THR A 46 18.70 -27.20 -10.75
CA THR A 46 18.35 -26.47 -11.98
C THR A 46 17.09 -25.67 -11.73
N ALA A 47 17.25 -24.38 -11.48
CA ALA A 47 16.18 -23.46 -11.15
C ALA A 47 15.52 -22.91 -12.42
N GLN A 48 14.23 -23.17 -12.62
CA GLN A 48 13.41 -22.49 -13.62
C GLN A 48 12.88 -21.19 -13.03
N ILE A 49 13.13 -20.08 -13.71
CA ILE A 49 12.80 -18.75 -13.22
C ILE A 49 11.87 -18.07 -14.21
N VAL A 50 10.75 -17.54 -13.70
CA VAL A 50 9.76 -16.80 -14.50
C VAL A 50 9.81 -15.32 -14.13
N GLY A 51 10.04 -14.48 -15.13
CA GLY A 51 10.07 -13.03 -15.04
C GLY A 51 8.70 -12.38 -15.22
N TYR A 52 8.57 -11.17 -14.67
CA TYR A 52 7.49 -10.22 -14.90
C TYR A 52 8.03 -9.01 -15.64
N ASN A 53 7.41 -8.63 -16.75
CA ASN A 53 7.82 -7.47 -17.56
C ASN A 53 9.34 -7.48 -17.91
N THR A 54 9.90 -8.68 -18.06
CA THR A 54 11.31 -8.91 -18.41
C THR A 54 11.48 -9.04 -19.91
N ARG A 55 12.71 -8.85 -20.38
CA ARG A 55 13.15 -8.97 -21.77
C ARG A 55 14.48 -9.73 -21.82
N TYR A 56 14.50 -10.92 -21.23
CA TYR A 56 15.73 -11.67 -21.01
C TYR A 56 16.52 -11.96 -22.29
N THR A 57 15.87 -12.08 -23.46
CA THR A 57 16.58 -12.31 -24.73
C THR A 57 17.35 -11.09 -25.22
N GLN A 58 17.10 -9.92 -24.65
CA GLN A 58 17.65 -8.64 -25.10
C GLN A 58 18.84 -8.17 -24.26
N SER A 59 19.43 -9.05 -23.44
CA SER A 59 20.62 -8.71 -22.66
C SER A 59 21.86 -8.56 -23.53
N GLU A 60 22.62 -7.50 -23.31
CA GLU A 60 23.88 -7.22 -24.02
C GLU A 60 25.07 -7.98 -23.43
N VAL A 61 24.98 -8.36 -22.15
CA VAL A 61 25.94 -9.23 -21.46
C VAL A 61 25.24 -10.46 -20.89
N PRO A 62 25.95 -11.57 -20.63
CA PRO A 62 25.37 -12.74 -19.99
C PRO A 62 24.65 -12.36 -18.69
N ILE A 63 23.41 -12.84 -18.52
CA ILE A 63 22.64 -12.62 -17.30
C ILE A 63 23.36 -13.30 -16.14
N ARG A 64 23.54 -12.57 -15.05
CA ARG A 64 24.16 -13.08 -13.84
C ARG A 64 23.09 -13.42 -12.81
N ALA A 65 23.26 -14.52 -12.09
CA ALA A 65 22.31 -14.99 -11.10
C ALA A 65 23.03 -15.40 -9.81
N TRP A 66 22.45 -15.08 -8.66
CA TRP A 66 22.98 -15.45 -7.36
C TRP A 66 21.88 -15.95 -6.43
N LEU A 67 22.22 -16.91 -5.58
CA LEU A 67 21.52 -17.21 -4.34
C LEU A 67 22.22 -16.48 -3.20
N LYS A 68 21.49 -15.58 -2.55
CA LYS A 68 21.95 -14.81 -1.38
C LYS A 68 21.36 -15.40 -0.11
N LEU A 69 22.24 -15.81 0.80
CA LEU A 69 21.86 -16.31 2.12
C LEU A 69 21.65 -15.17 3.10
N ASP A 70 22.64 -14.29 3.22
CA ASP A 70 22.63 -13.15 4.13
C ASP A 70 23.47 -12.00 3.56
N SER A 71 23.87 -11.02 4.38
CA SER A 71 24.69 -9.89 3.95
C SER A 71 26.13 -10.26 3.54
N ALA A 72 26.65 -11.40 3.98
CA ALA A 72 28.04 -11.82 3.80
C ALA A 72 28.19 -13.02 2.84
N HIS A 73 27.15 -13.84 2.69
CA HIS A 73 27.21 -15.12 1.98
C HIS A 73 26.31 -15.15 0.74
N THR A 74 26.95 -15.31 -0.42
CA THR A 74 26.32 -15.36 -1.75
C THR A 74 26.97 -16.43 -2.63
N LEU A 75 26.14 -17.10 -3.43
CA LEU A 75 26.51 -18.19 -4.32
C LEU A 75 26.07 -17.85 -5.75
N ALA A 76 27.00 -17.75 -6.70
CA ALA A 76 26.66 -17.51 -8.10
C ALA A 76 26.15 -18.77 -8.80
N ALA A 77 25.30 -18.58 -9.81
CA ALA A 77 24.93 -19.65 -10.73
C ALA A 77 26.14 -20.08 -11.55
N ARG A 78 26.30 -21.39 -11.71
CA ARG A 78 27.29 -21.99 -12.60
C ARG A 78 26.98 -21.72 -14.06
N ARG A 79 25.68 -21.76 -14.40
CA ARG A 79 25.19 -21.55 -15.76
C ARG A 79 23.84 -20.85 -15.72
N VAL A 80 23.63 -19.92 -16.65
CA VAL A 80 22.33 -19.29 -16.91
C VAL A 80 21.99 -19.48 -18.39
N GLU A 81 20.83 -20.07 -18.66
CA GLU A 81 20.29 -20.32 -19.99
C GLU A 81 19.00 -19.51 -20.17
N VAL A 82 18.96 -18.60 -21.12
CA VAL A 82 17.76 -17.84 -21.47
C VAL A 82 16.92 -18.66 -22.44
N LEU A 83 15.66 -18.93 -22.08
CA LEU A 83 14.73 -19.68 -22.92
C LEU A 83 13.88 -18.76 -23.79
N ASP A 84 13.36 -17.69 -23.19
CA ASP A 84 12.61 -16.62 -23.85
C ASP A 84 12.66 -15.33 -23.00
N ASP A 85 11.90 -14.29 -23.36
CA ASP A 85 11.91 -13.00 -22.67
C ASP A 85 11.49 -13.06 -21.19
N ARG A 86 10.81 -14.13 -20.80
CA ARG A 86 10.24 -14.31 -19.45
C ARG A 86 10.75 -15.57 -18.76
N HIS A 87 11.41 -16.48 -19.44
CA HIS A 87 11.86 -17.73 -18.85
C HIS A 87 13.37 -17.90 -19.00
N LEU A 88 14.02 -18.22 -17.89
CA LEU A 88 15.42 -18.64 -17.88
C LEU A 88 15.62 -19.82 -16.93
N ARG A 89 16.72 -20.55 -17.12
CA ARG A 89 17.19 -21.60 -16.23
C ARG A 89 18.52 -21.20 -15.63
N ALA A 90 18.70 -21.41 -14.33
CA ALA A 90 19.95 -21.17 -13.63
C ALA A 90 20.36 -22.42 -12.85
N GLU A 91 21.59 -22.89 -13.04
CA GLU A 91 22.16 -24.02 -12.32
C GLU A 91 22.99 -23.53 -11.13
N PHE A 92 22.71 -24.05 -9.93
CA PHE A 92 23.44 -23.73 -8.70
C PHE A 92 23.97 -25.00 -8.06
N ASP A 93 25.25 -25.01 -7.70
CA ASP A 93 25.88 -26.08 -6.94
C ASP A 93 25.78 -25.76 -5.44
N LEU A 94 24.88 -26.42 -4.73
CA LEU A 94 24.67 -26.15 -3.29
C LEU A 94 25.77 -26.82 -2.47
N PRO A 95 26.47 -26.08 -1.58
CA PRO A 95 27.43 -26.69 -0.68
C PRO A 95 26.77 -27.70 0.27
N ARG A 96 27.50 -28.76 0.63
CA ARG A 96 27.02 -29.77 1.58
C ARG A 96 26.83 -29.22 3.00
N LEU A 97 27.62 -28.22 3.39
CA LEU A 97 27.54 -27.53 4.68
C LEU A 97 27.34 -26.03 4.43
N LEU A 98 26.31 -25.45 5.03
CA LEU A 98 26.01 -24.02 4.91
C LEU A 98 26.50 -23.26 6.15
N PRO A 99 26.85 -21.97 6.03
CA PRO A 99 27.27 -21.14 7.16
C PRO A 99 26.07 -20.68 8.00
N SER A 100 25.22 -21.62 8.41
CA SER A 100 24.01 -21.37 9.18
C SER A 100 23.74 -22.52 10.16
N PRO A 101 23.39 -22.21 11.42
CA PRO A 101 23.04 -23.23 12.42
C PRO A 101 21.62 -23.78 12.23
N LYS A 102 20.84 -23.26 11.26
CA LYS A 102 19.45 -23.66 11.04
C LYS A 102 19.37 -24.92 10.17
N LYS A 103 18.46 -25.84 10.51
CA LYS A 103 18.19 -27.03 9.68
C LYS A 103 17.64 -26.69 8.29
N VAL A 104 16.81 -25.65 8.23
CA VAL A 104 16.26 -25.12 6.98
C VAL A 104 16.77 -23.70 6.82
N VAL A 105 17.35 -23.43 5.65
CA VAL A 105 17.99 -22.18 5.33
C VAL A 105 17.33 -21.60 4.09
N GLU A 106 16.97 -20.33 4.14
CA GLU A 106 16.32 -19.64 3.02
C GLU A 106 17.36 -18.85 2.21
N PHE A 107 17.22 -18.88 0.89
CA PHE A 107 18.01 -18.07 -0.02
C PHE A 107 17.11 -17.16 -0.83
N SER A 108 17.53 -15.91 -1.01
CA SER A 108 16.93 -14.99 -1.97
C SER A 108 17.63 -15.12 -3.31
N LEU A 109 16.88 -15.15 -4.41
CA LEU A 109 17.43 -15.11 -5.75
C LEU A 109 17.63 -13.66 -6.19
N ILE A 110 18.80 -13.37 -6.76
CA ILE A 110 19.13 -12.09 -7.36
C ILE A 110 19.51 -12.35 -8.82
N LEU A 111 18.87 -11.61 -9.74
CA LEU A 111 19.22 -11.62 -11.16
C LEU A 111 19.69 -10.23 -11.57
N ASP A 112 20.74 -10.18 -12.38
CA ASP A 112 21.24 -8.96 -12.98
C ASP A 112 21.22 -9.05 -14.51
N HIS A 113 20.50 -8.12 -15.12
CA HIS A 113 20.33 -8.03 -16.55
C HIS A 113 20.71 -6.62 -17.03
N SER A 114 21.51 -6.54 -18.09
CA SER A 114 22.02 -5.27 -18.65
C SER A 114 20.98 -4.16 -18.82
N LYS A 115 19.83 -4.45 -19.45
CA LYS A 115 18.74 -3.49 -19.69
C LYS A 115 17.66 -3.41 -18.62
N ASP A 116 17.21 -4.56 -18.12
CA ASP A 116 16.15 -4.65 -17.12
C ASP A 116 16.61 -4.28 -15.70
N GLY A 117 17.93 -4.26 -15.49
CA GLY A 117 18.56 -4.00 -14.21
C GLY A 117 18.50 -5.22 -13.28
N ALA A 118 18.90 -5.00 -12.03
CA ALA A 118 18.81 -6.01 -11.00
C ALA A 118 17.38 -6.25 -10.51
N SER A 119 17.02 -7.51 -10.29
CA SER A 119 15.77 -7.95 -9.70
C SER A 119 16.01 -8.96 -8.58
N VAL A 120 15.09 -8.98 -7.60
CA VAL A 120 15.21 -9.80 -6.40
C VAL A 120 13.93 -10.61 -6.22
N TYR A 121 14.08 -11.88 -5.85
CA TYR A 121 13.03 -12.76 -5.37
C TYR A 121 13.41 -13.24 -3.96
N PRO A 122 12.82 -12.65 -2.91
CA PRO A 122 13.02 -13.11 -1.54
C PRO A 122 12.53 -14.55 -1.37
N GLU A 123 13.13 -15.30 -0.44
CA GLU A 123 12.68 -16.66 -0.06
C GLU A 123 12.50 -17.60 -1.26
N ALA A 124 13.42 -17.50 -2.23
CA ALA A 124 13.35 -18.20 -3.51
C ALA A 124 13.47 -19.72 -3.38
N VAL A 125 14.35 -20.19 -2.49
CA VAL A 125 14.56 -21.61 -2.24
C VAL A 125 14.89 -21.88 -0.78
N PHE A 126 14.28 -22.92 -0.22
CA PHE A 126 14.53 -23.45 1.11
C PHE A 126 15.43 -24.68 1.01
N VAL A 127 16.66 -24.54 1.50
CA VAL A 127 17.66 -25.61 1.50
C VAL A 127 17.66 -26.32 2.85
N VAL A 128 17.50 -27.64 2.84
CA VAL A 128 17.54 -28.48 4.03
C VAL A 128 18.96 -29.03 4.21
N GLN A 129 19.46 -28.97 5.44
CA GLN A 129 20.76 -29.54 5.82
C GLN A 129 20.56 -30.87 6.55
N ASP A 130 21.14 -31.95 6.03
CA ASP A 130 21.18 -33.25 6.72
C ASP A 130 22.16 -33.27 7.90
N SER A 131 23.23 -32.48 7.82
CA SER A 131 24.23 -32.31 8.86
C SER A 131 24.55 -30.83 9.01
N ILE A 132 24.48 -30.32 10.25
CA ILE A 132 24.65 -28.90 10.54
C ILE A 132 26.01 -28.69 11.21
N ASP A 133 26.92 -28.02 10.50
CA ASP A 133 28.16 -27.46 11.05
C ASP A 133 28.39 -26.09 10.43
N ALA A 134 27.88 -25.06 11.10
CA ALA A 134 27.96 -23.69 10.63
C ALA A 134 29.41 -23.17 10.54
N ALA A 135 30.30 -23.65 11.43
CA ALA A 135 31.69 -23.20 11.45
C ALA A 135 32.48 -23.79 10.29
N ALA A 136 32.29 -25.07 9.97
CA ALA A 136 32.84 -25.68 8.78
C ALA A 136 32.22 -25.08 7.51
N GLY A 137 30.90 -24.88 7.49
CA GLY A 137 30.19 -24.21 6.39
C GLY A 137 30.77 -22.82 6.08
N ALA A 138 31.05 -22.01 7.11
CA ALA A 138 31.66 -20.69 6.94
C ALA A 138 33.10 -20.75 6.40
N ARG A 139 33.91 -21.73 6.82
CA ARG A 139 35.28 -21.89 6.31
C ARG A 139 35.32 -22.39 4.87
N LEU A 140 34.38 -23.23 4.48
CA LEU A 140 34.28 -23.81 3.14
C LEU A 140 33.53 -22.92 2.16
N TRP A 141 32.89 -21.84 2.63
CA TRP A 141 32.11 -20.95 1.80
C TRP A 141 32.99 -20.18 0.82
N VAL A 142 32.69 -20.31 -0.47
CA VAL A 142 33.32 -19.50 -1.52
C VAL A 142 32.34 -18.39 -1.90
N ASN A 143 32.56 -17.20 -1.37
CA ASN A 143 31.67 -16.07 -1.60
C ASN A 143 31.85 -15.50 -3.00
N THR A 144 30.74 -15.28 -3.73
CA THR A 144 30.77 -14.57 -5.01
C THR A 144 30.09 -13.21 -4.88
N PRO A 145 30.84 -12.12 -4.61
CA PRO A 145 30.26 -10.83 -4.26
C PRO A 145 29.33 -10.31 -5.35
N ILE A 146 28.21 -9.71 -4.91
CA ILE A 146 27.28 -9.02 -5.80
C ILE A 146 27.78 -7.59 -5.97
N GLN A 147 28.24 -7.28 -7.17
CA GLN A 147 28.84 -5.99 -7.51
C GLN A 147 28.48 -5.59 -8.95
N ASP A 148 28.60 -4.29 -9.21
CA ASP A 148 28.40 -3.69 -10.53
C ASP A 148 27.03 -4.06 -11.14
N LEU A 149 25.98 -3.97 -10.32
CA LEU A 149 24.62 -4.26 -10.76
C LEU A 149 24.15 -3.23 -11.79
N HIS A 150 23.46 -3.69 -12.81
CA HIS A 150 22.84 -2.83 -13.79
C HIS A 150 21.59 -2.17 -13.21
N HIS A 151 21.37 -0.94 -13.60
CA HIS A 151 20.18 -0.18 -13.22
C HIS A 151 19.37 0.14 -14.47
N ARG A 152 18.07 -0.14 -14.42
CA ARG A 152 17.16 0.29 -15.46
C ARG A 152 16.93 1.79 -15.39
N THR A 153 17.12 2.47 -16.51
CA THR A 153 16.76 3.87 -16.69
C THR A 153 15.31 3.99 -17.18
N GLY A 154 14.58 4.98 -16.67
CA GLY A 154 13.22 5.31 -17.11
C GLY A 154 12.17 5.20 -16.01
N MET A 155 11.00 5.83 -16.25
CA MET A 155 9.91 5.85 -15.29
C MET A 155 9.19 4.50 -15.26
N ALA A 156 9.23 3.84 -14.11
CA ALA A 156 8.45 2.65 -13.82
C ALA A 156 8.26 2.47 -12.32
N PHE A 157 7.12 1.94 -11.94
CA PHE A 157 6.82 1.68 -10.53
C PHE A 157 7.58 0.44 -10.03
N PRO A 158 7.87 0.34 -8.73
CA PRO A 158 8.54 -0.83 -8.19
C PRO A 158 7.70 -2.08 -8.36
N PHE A 159 8.37 -3.19 -8.64
CA PHE A 159 7.76 -4.52 -8.62
C PHE A 159 7.99 -5.14 -7.23
N LEU A 160 6.90 -5.50 -6.55
CA LEU A 160 6.94 -6.17 -5.25
C LEU A 160 6.32 -7.55 -5.42
N ASN A 161 7.06 -8.62 -5.13
CA ASN A 161 6.70 -9.99 -5.51
C ASN A 161 5.36 -10.46 -4.90
N ILE A 162 4.99 -9.94 -3.72
CA ILE A 162 3.71 -10.24 -3.06
C ILE A 162 2.56 -9.47 -3.71
N LEU A 163 2.77 -8.20 -4.09
CA LEU A 163 1.69 -7.32 -4.55
C LEU A 163 1.49 -7.39 -6.06
N ASN A 164 2.56 -7.55 -6.84
CA ASN A 164 2.55 -7.45 -8.30
C ASN A 164 1.80 -6.20 -8.77
N GLU A 165 0.90 -6.32 -9.74
CA GLU A 165 0.07 -5.22 -10.28
C GLU A 165 -0.90 -4.61 -9.26
N THR A 166 -1.22 -5.31 -8.17
CA THR A 166 -2.14 -4.79 -7.15
C THR A 166 -1.55 -3.62 -6.37
N ILE A 167 -0.23 -3.40 -6.43
CA ILE A 167 0.44 -2.24 -5.81
C ILE A 167 -0.16 -0.91 -6.27
N ARG A 168 -0.71 -0.85 -7.49
CA ARG A 168 -1.38 0.34 -8.04
C ARG A 168 -2.58 0.77 -7.21
N ASN A 169 -3.22 -0.14 -6.47
CA ASN A 169 -4.33 0.19 -5.61
C ASN A 169 -3.92 1.14 -4.46
N THR A 170 -2.62 1.25 -4.18
CA THR A 170 -2.06 2.27 -3.28
C THR A 170 -2.45 3.69 -3.70
N TYR A 171 -2.61 3.96 -5.01
CA TYR A 171 -2.98 5.29 -5.53
C TYR A 171 -4.46 5.62 -5.40
N TYR A 172 -5.29 4.66 -4.97
CA TYR A 172 -6.73 4.85 -4.84
C TYR A 172 -7.16 4.64 -3.39
N HIS A 173 -6.87 3.46 -2.84
CA HIS A 173 -7.22 3.09 -1.47
C HIS A 173 -6.65 4.05 -0.43
N VAL A 174 -5.34 4.29 -0.46
CA VAL A 174 -4.66 5.08 0.58
C VAL A 174 -5.03 6.56 0.52
N PRO A 175 -5.11 7.22 -0.66
CA PRO A 175 -5.59 8.59 -0.76
C PRO A 175 -6.98 8.85 -0.19
N PHE A 176 -7.92 7.90 -0.27
CA PHE A 176 -9.21 8.05 0.39
C PHE A 176 -9.09 8.21 1.90
N TRP A 177 -8.18 7.48 2.56
CA TRP A 177 -7.92 7.64 3.99
C TRP A 177 -7.33 9.01 4.33
N PHE A 178 -6.34 9.48 3.56
CA PHE A 178 -5.77 10.82 3.77
C PHE A 178 -6.82 11.92 3.56
N ALA A 179 -7.59 11.84 2.47
CA ALA A 179 -8.65 12.79 2.18
C ALA A 179 -9.75 12.76 3.26
N MET A 180 -10.13 11.56 3.75
CA MET A 180 -11.04 11.39 4.87
C MET A 180 -10.53 12.11 6.12
N PHE A 181 -9.28 11.87 6.54
CA PHE A 181 -8.72 12.50 7.74
C PHE A 181 -8.68 14.03 7.63
N ILE A 182 -8.30 14.56 6.47
CA ILE A 182 -8.28 16.02 6.22
C ILE A 182 -9.70 16.60 6.32
N ILE A 183 -10.68 15.96 5.68
CA ILE A 183 -12.07 16.41 5.66
C ILE A 183 -12.72 16.30 7.05
N LEU A 184 -12.47 15.22 7.78
CA LEU A 184 -12.97 15.04 9.14
C LEU A 184 -12.33 15.99 10.14
N THR A 185 -11.05 16.33 9.95
CA THR A 185 -10.40 17.40 10.72
C THR A 185 -11.11 18.74 10.48
N ALA A 186 -11.40 19.08 9.23
CA ALA A 186 -12.18 20.27 8.91
C ALA A 186 -13.59 20.21 9.53
N ALA A 187 -14.23 19.03 9.56
CA ALA A 187 -15.52 18.82 10.21
C ALA A 187 -15.46 19.10 11.72
N VAL A 188 -14.41 18.62 12.41
CA VAL A 188 -14.14 18.90 13.83
C VAL A 188 -13.95 20.38 14.09
N VAL A 189 -13.18 21.07 13.25
CA VAL A 189 -13.00 22.53 13.36
C VAL A 189 -14.35 23.24 13.24
N MET A 190 -15.21 22.84 12.29
CA MET A 190 -16.56 23.40 12.16
C MET A 190 -17.45 23.07 13.37
N SER A 191 -17.38 21.85 13.91
CA SER A 191 -18.10 21.48 15.15
C SER A 191 -17.66 22.33 16.33
N PHE A 192 -16.36 22.59 16.49
CA PHE A 192 -15.84 23.47 17.53
C PHE A 192 -16.33 24.93 17.35
N GLN A 193 -16.30 25.44 16.12
CA GLN A 193 -16.80 26.79 15.82
C GLN A 193 -18.30 26.94 16.12
N TYR A 194 -19.11 25.91 15.82
CA TYR A 194 -20.52 25.89 16.23
C TYR A 194 -20.65 25.97 17.76
N LEU A 195 -19.94 25.14 18.51
CA LEU A 195 -20.02 25.12 19.98
C LEU A 195 -19.57 26.44 20.63
N ARG A 196 -18.73 27.22 19.94
CA ARG A 196 -18.28 28.53 20.39
C ARG A 196 -19.27 29.67 20.06
N THR A 197 -19.91 29.60 18.90
CA THR A 197 -20.67 30.73 18.32
C THR A 197 -22.17 30.53 18.29
N PHE A 198 -22.63 29.28 18.37
CA PHE A 198 -23.99 28.84 18.13
C PHE A 198 -24.56 29.24 16.76
N ASP A 199 -23.70 29.60 15.79
CA ASP A 199 -24.13 29.88 14.42
C ASP A 199 -24.45 28.55 13.68
N PRO A 200 -25.72 28.31 13.30
CA PRO A 200 -26.14 27.06 12.67
C PRO A 200 -25.44 26.75 11.35
N ASP A 201 -24.82 27.73 10.68
CA ASP A 201 -24.07 27.47 9.46
C ASP A 201 -22.81 26.61 9.71
N TYR A 202 -22.17 26.74 10.87
CA TYR A 202 -21.04 25.88 11.23
C TYR A 202 -21.47 24.43 11.45
N ASP A 203 -22.63 24.20 12.05
CA ASP A 203 -23.19 22.85 12.20
C ASP A 203 -23.50 22.22 10.83
N ARG A 204 -24.13 22.98 9.91
CA ARG A 204 -24.40 22.50 8.54
C ARG A 204 -23.11 22.10 7.82
N LYS A 205 -22.06 22.92 7.94
CA LYS A 205 -20.74 22.64 7.38
C LYS A 205 -20.12 21.39 7.99
N ALA A 206 -20.13 21.27 9.32
CA ALA A 206 -19.61 20.11 10.04
C ALA A 206 -20.30 18.82 9.55
N SER A 207 -21.63 18.80 9.57
CA SER A 207 -22.41 17.64 9.14
C SER A 207 -22.18 17.28 7.66
N ALA A 208 -22.05 18.28 6.77
CA ALA A 208 -21.74 18.06 5.36
C ALA A 208 -20.33 17.45 5.16
N LEU A 209 -19.32 17.95 5.87
CA LEU A 209 -17.96 17.41 5.84
C LEU A 209 -17.90 15.99 6.43
N THR A 210 -18.55 15.75 7.57
CA THR A 210 -18.64 14.41 8.19
C THR A 210 -19.28 13.40 7.24
N SER A 211 -20.29 13.80 6.46
CA SER A 211 -20.93 12.92 5.46
C SER A 211 -19.94 12.46 4.38
N VAL A 212 -19.10 13.39 3.91
CA VAL A 212 -18.07 13.08 2.91
C VAL A 212 -16.93 12.26 3.51
N GLY A 213 -16.53 12.56 4.75
CA GLY A 213 -15.55 11.76 5.47
C GLY A 213 -15.99 10.30 5.61
N LEU A 214 -17.24 10.06 6.05
CA LEU A 214 -17.79 8.71 6.13
C LEU A 214 -17.83 8.04 4.75
N LEU A 215 -18.27 8.74 3.69
CA LEU A 215 -18.25 8.22 2.33
C LEU A 215 -16.85 7.77 1.89
N PHE A 216 -15.83 8.60 2.13
CA PHE A 216 -14.45 8.25 1.79
C PHE A 216 -13.91 7.09 2.61
N GLY A 217 -14.28 7.00 3.89
CA GLY A 217 -13.99 5.83 4.72
C GLY A 217 -14.63 4.55 4.19
N LEU A 218 -15.89 4.60 3.74
CA LEU A 218 -16.59 3.48 3.11
C LEU A 218 -15.95 3.06 1.78
N ILE A 219 -15.53 4.01 0.94
CA ILE A 219 -14.77 3.70 -0.28
C ILE A 219 -13.40 3.11 0.09
N GLY A 220 -12.75 3.65 1.12
CA GLY A 220 -11.49 3.15 1.67
C GLY A 220 -11.60 1.68 2.07
N ILE A 221 -12.58 1.30 2.90
CA ILE A 221 -12.74 -0.10 3.33
C ILE A 221 -13.09 -1.02 2.16
N LEU A 222 -13.91 -0.58 1.21
CA LEU A 222 -14.27 -1.38 0.02
C LEU A 222 -13.06 -1.64 -0.87
N THR A 223 -12.31 -0.59 -1.23
CA THR A 223 -11.09 -0.72 -2.03
C THR A 223 -10.00 -1.52 -1.31
N GLY A 224 -9.96 -1.45 0.02
CA GLY A 224 -9.06 -2.24 0.86
C GLY A 224 -9.44 -3.72 0.87
N ALA A 225 -10.73 -4.05 0.98
CA ALA A 225 -11.23 -5.42 0.94
C ALA A 225 -10.94 -6.09 -0.42
N ILE A 226 -11.13 -5.36 -1.53
CA ILE A 226 -10.76 -5.85 -2.87
C ILE A 226 -9.25 -6.11 -2.94
N TRP A 227 -8.43 -5.22 -2.38
CA TRP A 227 -6.99 -5.45 -2.33
C TRP A 227 -6.63 -6.69 -1.53
N ALA A 228 -7.22 -6.82 -0.34
CA ALA A 228 -6.99 -7.95 0.55
C ALA A 228 -7.34 -9.29 -0.12
N LYS A 229 -8.43 -9.33 -0.89
CA LYS A 229 -8.82 -10.53 -1.63
C LYS A 229 -7.76 -10.95 -2.65
N ASN A 230 -7.15 -9.99 -3.34
CA ASN A 230 -6.14 -10.28 -4.36
C ASN A 230 -4.77 -10.62 -3.76
N THR A 231 -4.39 -9.97 -2.65
CA THR A 231 -3.07 -10.18 -2.02
C THR A 231 -3.06 -11.40 -1.09
N TRP A 232 -4.12 -11.59 -0.30
CA TRP A 232 -4.18 -12.59 0.78
C TRP A 232 -5.33 -13.59 0.65
N GLY A 233 -6.08 -13.55 -0.45
CA GLY A 233 -7.10 -14.56 -0.77
C GLY A 233 -8.46 -14.38 -0.09
N ALA A 234 -8.66 -13.37 0.77
CA ALA A 234 -9.94 -13.08 1.41
C ALA A 234 -10.26 -11.57 1.47
N TYR A 235 -11.54 -11.20 1.28
CA TYR A 235 -11.99 -9.80 1.41
C TYR A 235 -11.86 -9.25 2.83
N TRP A 236 -11.98 -10.15 3.81
CA TRP A 236 -11.85 -9.85 5.23
C TRP A 236 -11.11 -11.01 5.88
N SER A 237 -10.02 -10.70 6.56
CA SER A 237 -9.15 -11.67 7.24
C SER A 237 -9.18 -11.48 8.75
N PHE A 238 -10.11 -10.66 9.27
CA PHE A 238 -10.17 -10.24 10.67
C PHE A 238 -8.84 -9.64 11.17
N ASP A 239 -8.08 -9.04 10.26
CA ASP A 239 -6.86 -8.33 10.59
C ASP A 239 -7.17 -7.12 11.51
N VAL A 240 -6.24 -6.79 12.41
CA VAL A 240 -6.42 -5.70 13.37
C VAL A 240 -6.76 -4.37 12.70
N LYS A 241 -6.13 -4.02 11.56
CA LYS A 241 -6.41 -2.77 10.83
C LYS A 241 -7.79 -2.81 10.19
N GLN A 242 -8.20 -3.96 9.65
CA GLN A 242 -9.53 -4.12 9.09
C GLN A 242 -10.61 -3.91 10.17
N ASN A 243 -10.52 -4.65 11.28
CA ASN A 243 -11.52 -4.58 12.35
C ASN A 243 -11.58 -3.21 13.02
N THR A 244 -10.43 -2.63 13.37
CA THR A 244 -10.38 -1.28 13.96
C THR A 244 -10.89 -0.20 13.02
N THR A 245 -10.66 -0.35 11.72
CA THR A 245 -11.24 0.52 10.68
C THR A 245 -12.75 0.39 10.60
N ALA A 246 -13.29 -0.83 10.60
CA ALA A 246 -14.74 -1.05 10.61
C ALA A 246 -15.40 -0.42 11.84
N ILE A 247 -14.80 -0.61 13.03
CA ILE A 247 -15.28 0.00 14.29
C ILE A 247 -15.27 1.54 14.17
N ALA A 248 -14.20 2.13 13.65
CA ALA A 248 -14.08 3.57 13.46
C ALA A 248 -15.19 4.11 12.54
N LEU A 249 -15.49 3.42 11.44
CA LEU A 249 -16.58 3.81 10.53
C LEU A 249 -17.96 3.62 11.16
N LEU A 250 -18.16 2.60 12.00
CA LEU A 250 -19.40 2.42 12.76
C LEU A 250 -19.63 3.54 13.77
N ILE A 251 -18.57 4.03 14.45
CA ILE A 251 -18.65 5.21 15.32
C ILE A 251 -19.10 6.43 14.50
N TYR A 252 -18.53 6.64 13.31
CA TYR A 252 -18.98 7.72 12.42
C TYR A 252 -20.37 7.51 11.82
N ALA A 253 -20.82 6.27 11.61
CA ALA A 253 -22.20 6.00 11.23
C ALA A 253 -23.18 6.36 12.38
N ALA A 254 -22.80 6.05 13.62
CA ALA A 254 -23.57 6.39 14.81
C ALA A 254 -23.71 7.91 15.03
N TYR A 255 -22.78 8.75 14.52
CA TYR A 255 -22.98 10.20 14.49
C TYR A 255 -24.27 10.59 13.76
N PHE A 256 -24.60 9.95 12.62
CA PHE A 256 -25.80 10.27 11.85
C PHE A 256 -27.07 9.78 12.55
N VAL A 257 -27.03 8.56 13.11
CA VAL A 257 -28.14 8.01 13.90
C VAL A 257 -28.45 8.91 15.10
N LEU A 258 -27.41 9.34 15.83
CA LEU A 258 -27.55 10.25 16.96
C LEU A 258 -28.07 11.62 16.54
N ARG A 259 -27.59 12.15 15.41
CA ARG A 259 -28.05 13.44 14.91
C ARG A 259 -29.53 13.41 14.56
N ASP A 260 -30.00 12.34 13.93
CA ASP A 260 -31.39 12.23 13.48
C ASP A 260 -32.36 11.87 14.61
N SER A 261 -31.87 11.48 15.80
CA SER A 261 -32.71 11.20 16.97
C SER A 261 -33.21 12.44 17.73
N PHE A 262 -32.90 13.65 17.26
CA PHE A 262 -33.34 14.90 17.89
C PHE A 262 -34.18 15.71 16.92
N ASP A 263 -35.31 16.25 17.39
CA ASP A 263 -36.13 17.17 16.59
C ASP A 263 -35.65 18.62 16.74
N ASP A 264 -35.30 19.01 17.96
CA ASP A 264 -34.81 20.36 18.28
C ASP A 264 -33.47 20.66 17.56
N PRO A 265 -33.41 21.68 16.67
CA PRO A 265 -32.24 21.95 15.85
C PRO A 265 -30.99 22.33 16.66
N GLU A 266 -31.14 23.09 17.74
CA GLU A 266 -30.02 23.54 18.56
C GLU A 266 -29.40 22.38 19.36
N LYS A 267 -30.25 21.56 19.99
CA LYS A 267 -29.85 20.35 20.71
C LYS A 267 -29.23 19.34 19.75
N LYS A 268 -29.83 19.13 18.58
CA LYS A 268 -29.28 18.30 17.49
C LYS A 268 -27.86 18.73 17.16
N ALA A 269 -27.67 20.01 16.85
CA ALA A 269 -26.37 20.55 16.45
C ALA A 269 -25.33 20.48 17.57
N ARG A 270 -25.72 20.79 18.81
CA ARG A 270 -24.81 20.74 19.99
C ARG A 270 -24.33 19.33 20.29
N ILE A 271 -25.25 18.37 20.39
CA ILE A 271 -24.91 16.98 20.73
C ILE A 271 -24.12 16.35 19.58
N SER A 272 -24.54 16.59 18.33
CA SER A 272 -23.79 16.14 17.14
C SER A 272 -22.37 16.72 17.14
N GLY A 273 -22.20 18.02 17.40
CA GLY A 273 -20.90 18.68 17.41
C GLY A 273 -19.92 18.05 18.41
N VAL A 274 -20.39 17.80 19.65
CA VAL A 274 -19.59 17.12 20.68
C VAL A 274 -19.25 15.69 20.25
N TYR A 275 -20.24 14.94 19.72
CA TYR A 275 -20.01 13.58 19.26
C TYR A 275 -18.99 13.51 18.12
N ASN A 276 -19.04 14.45 17.17
CA ASN A 276 -18.09 14.49 16.05
C ASN A 276 -16.64 14.67 16.51
N ILE A 277 -16.41 15.51 17.53
CA ILE A 277 -15.10 15.70 18.16
C ILE A 277 -14.64 14.39 18.83
N PHE A 278 -15.54 13.76 19.60
CA PHE A 278 -15.28 12.47 20.23
C PHE A 278 -14.94 11.38 19.19
N ALA A 279 -15.74 11.24 18.14
CA ALA A 279 -15.55 10.27 17.07
C ALA A 279 -14.21 10.47 16.34
N PHE A 280 -13.78 11.72 16.13
CA PHE A 280 -12.47 11.99 15.56
C PHE A 280 -11.34 11.60 16.52
N ALA A 281 -11.48 11.89 17.81
CA ALA A 281 -10.50 11.52 18.82
C ALA A 281 -10.31 10.00 18.90
N THR A 282 -11.37 9.20 18.70
CA THR A 282 -11.28 7.73 18.68
C THR A 282 -10.62 7.17 17.41
N LEU A 283 -10.57 7.93 16.30
CA LEU A 283 -9.83 7.50 15.10
C LEU A 283 -8.33 7.30 15.38
N VAL A 284 -7.74 8.12 16.24
CA VAL A 284 -6.29 8.05 16.54
C VAL A 284 -5.92 6.71 17.17
N PRO A 285 -6.53 6.26 18.29
CA PRO A 285 -6.21 4.95 18.84
C PRO A 285 -6.60 3.81 17.90
N LEU A 286 -7.75 3.89 17.23
CA LEU A 286 -8.24 2.81 16.37
C LEU A 286 -7.39 2.62 15.10
N LEU A 287 -7.04 3.70 14.39
CA LEU A 287 -6.39 3.60 13.07
C LEU A 287 -4.87 3.70 13.13
N TYR A 288 -4.31 4.18 14.24
CA TYR A 288 -2.86 4.40 14.36
C TYR A 288 -2.22 3.66 15.54
N VAL A 289 -2.75 3.79 16.76
CA VAL A 289 -2.10 3.23 17.96
C VAL A 289 -2.27 1.72 18.02
N ILE A 290 -3.51 1.21 18.05
CA ILE A 290 -3.81 -0.22 18.19
C ILE A 290 -3.16 -1.05 17.08
N PRO A 291 -3.23 -0.67 15.79
CA PRO A 291 -2.61 -1.44 14.73
C PRO A 291 -1.10 -1.62 14.89
N LYS A 292 -0.39 -0.64 15.44
CA LYS A 292 1.07 -0.71 15.62
C LYS A 292 1.48 -1.65 16.76
N LEU A 293 0.57 -1.95 17.67
CA LEU A 293 0.81 -2.83 18.82
C LEU A 293 0.49 -4.30 18.52
N ALA A 294 0.01 -4.61 17.32
CA ALA A 294 -0.40 -5.93 16.91
C ALA A 294 0.23 -6.33 15.58
N ASP A 295 0.37 -7.64 15.38
CA ASP A 295 0.76 -8.20 14.09
C ASP A 295 -0.35 -7.95 13.07
N SER A 296 0.04 -7.58 11.85
CA SER A 296 -0.89 -7.28 10.78
C SER A 296 -0.34 -7.74 9.45
N LEU A 297 -1.25 -8.19 8.58
CA LEU A 297 -0.96 -8.50 7.18
C LEU A 297 -0.58 -7.25 6.38
N HIS A 298 -0.97 -6.07 6.85
CA HIS A 298 -0.66 -4.82 6.17
C HIS A 298 0.81 -4.45 6.32
N PRO A 299 1.49 -4.04 5.24
CA PRO A 299 2.89 -3.68 5.32
C PRO A 299 3.11 -2.50 6.30
N GLY A 300 4.14 -2.57 7.14
CA GLY A 300 4.41 -1.58 8.19
C GLY A 300 3.92 -1.86 9.60
N SER A 301 3.52 -3.10 9.89
CA SER A 301 3.12 -3.55 11.25
C SER A 301 3.98 -4.73 11.69
N GLY A 302 4.19 -4.90 13.01
CA GLY A 302 4.87 -6.07 13.56
C GLY A 302 6.35 -6.23 13.14
N GLY A 303 7.05 -5.14 12.81
CA GLY A 303 8.43 -5.20 12.32
C GLY A 303 8.58 -5.44 10.82
N ASN A 304 7.48 -5.67 10.09
CA ASN A 304 7.48 -5.67 8.62
C ASN A 304 7.71 -4.24 8.09
N ILE A 305 8.60 -4.11 7.11
CA ILE A 305 9.00 -2.83 6.50
C ILE A 305 7.75 -2.01 6.11
N PRO A 306 7.50 -0.84 6.73
CA PRO A 306 6.47 0.10 6.27
C PRO A 306 6.47 0.35 4.78
N ILE A 307 5.28 0.52 4.18
CA ILE A 307 5.16 1.10 2.82
C ILE A 307 5.87 2.46 2.74
N GLY A 308 6.07 3.15 3.88
CA GLY A 308 6.87 4.36 3.97
C GLY A 308 8.39 4.16 4.14
N SER A 309 8.87 2.98 4.52
CA SER A 309 10.30 2.64 4.62
C SER A 309 10.81 1.77 3.46
N LEU A 310 9.90 1.16 2.70
CA LEU A 310 10.03 1.11 1.24
C LEU A 310 9.88 2.54 0.76
N ASP A 311 10.95 3.33 0.94
CA ASP A 311 11.10 4.72 0.51
C ASP A 311 10.24 4.92 -0.74
N LEU A 312 9.02 5.47 -0.59
CA LEU A 312 7.99 5.44 -1.64
C LEU A 312 8.72 5.84 -2.91
N ASP A 313 8.92 4.89 -3.83
CA ASP A 313 9.86 5.08 -4.94
C ASP A 313 9.48 6.43 -5.55
N SER A 314 10.47 7.29 -5.82
CA SER A 314 10.21 8.66 -6.28
C SER A 314 9.15 8.72 -7.39
N THR A 315 9.08 7.67 -8.22
CA THR A 315 8.05 7.47 -9.25
C THR A 315 6.62 7.30 -8.70
N MET A 316 6.42 6.56 -7.61
CA MET A 316 5.11 6.38 -6.98
C MET A 316 4.60 7.69 -6.35
N ARG A 317 5.49 8.49 -5.76
CA ARG A 317 5.13 9.78 -5.14
C ARG A 317 4.50 10.74 -6.14
N LEU A 318 4.93 10.67 -7.39
CA LEU A 318 4.37 11.48 -8.50
C LEU A 318 2.90 11.21 -8.77
N VAL A 319 2.36 10.05 -8.38
CA VAL A 319 0.93 9.71 -8.53
C VAL A 319 0.20 9.82 -7.20
N PHE A 320 0.86 9.40 -6.12
CA PHE A 320 0.29 9.30 -4.79
C PHE A 320 -0.14 10.65 -4.20
N TYR A 321 0.74 11.66 -4.20
CA TYR A 321 0.39 12.97 -3.62
C TYR A 321 -0.65 13.74 -4.45
N PRO A 322 -0.56 13.77 -5.80
CA PRO A 322 -1.65 14.29 -6.62
C PRO A 322 -2.99 13.62 -6.35
N ALA A 323 -3.03 12.31 -6.10
CA ALA A 323 -4.26 11.60 -5.77
C ALA A 323 -4.85 12.09 -4.45
N ILE A 324 -4.02 12.27 -3.40
CA ILE A 324 -4.46 12.81 -2.10
C ILE A 324 -5.07 14.20 -2.27
N VAL A 325 -4.37 15.10 -2.97
CA VAL A 325 -4.85 16.47 -3.20
C VAL A 325 -6.12 16.45 -4.05
N GLY A 326 -6.14 15.69 -5.14
CA GLY A 326 -7.29 15.55 -6.03
C GLY A 326 -8.54 15.08 -5.30
N TRP A 327 -8.46 13.96 -4.59
CA TRP A 327 -9.59 13.42 -3.82
C TRP A 327 -10.03 14.35 -2.68
N THR A 328 -9.10 15.06 -2.03
CA THR A 328 -9.43 16.07 -1.02
C THR A 328 -10.23 17.23 -1.63
N LEU A 329 -9.79 17.76 -2.78
CA LEU A 329 -10.51 18.83 -3.49
C LEU A 329 -11.89 18.36 -3.97
N ILE A 330 -11.99 17.16 -4.53
CA ILE A 330 -13.28 16.56 -4.90
C ILE A 330 -14.18 16.40 -3.66
N GLY A 331 -13.66 15.91 -2.54
CA GLY A 331 -14.42 15.76 -1.30
C GLY A 331 -14.92 17.10 -0.75
N VAL A 332 -14.08 18.15 -0.75
CA VAL A 332 -14.50 19.50 -0.38
C VAL A 332 -15.60 20.02 -1.32
N TRP A 333 -15.50 19.74 -2.63
CA TRP A 333 -16.55 20.10 -3.58
C TRP A 333 -17.87 19.36 -3.30
N ILE A 334 -17.83 18.05 -3.05
CA ILE A 334 -19.00 17.26 -2.66
C ILE A 334 -19.63 17.84 -1.38
N ALA A 335 -18.82 18.17 -0.37
CA ALA A 335 -19.29 18.78 0.88
C ALA A 335 -19.95 20.14 0.64
N GLN A 336 -19.41 20.97 -0.25
CA GLN A 336 -20.02 22.24 -0.63
C GLN A 336 -21.38 22.07 -1.33
N LEU A 337 -21.51 21.06 -2.20
CA LEU A 337 -22.79 20.75 -2.84
C LEU A 337 -23.81 20.29 -1.80
N ASN A 338 -23.42 19.39 -0.90
CA ASN A 338 -24.26 18.92 0.21
C ASN A 338 -24.71 20.09 1.10
N LEU A 339 -23.80 21.01 1.46
CA LEU A 339 -24.13 22.21 2.22
C LEU A 339 -25.17 23.09 1.51
N ARG A 340 -25.06 23.28 0.20
CA ARG A 340 -26.05 24.05 -0.57
C ARG A 340 -27.42 23.38 -0.55
N VAL A 341 -27.46 22.06 -0.70
CA VAL A 341 -28.71 21.29 -0.61
C VAL A 341 -29.34 21.44 0.77
N LYS A 342 -28.56 21.36 1.85
CA LYS A 342 -29.07 21.58 3.22
C LYS A 342 -29.65 22.97 3.41
N ARG A 343 -28.92 24.02 2.99
CA ARG A 343 -29.44 25.41 3.07
C ARG A 343 -30.71 25.62 2.26
N LEU A 344 -30.83 24.98 1.09
CA LEU A 344 -32.05 25.04 0.28
C LEU A 344 -33.22 24.33 0.96
N LYS A 345 -32.99 23.18 1.59
CA LYS A 345 -34.03 22.47 2.35
C LYS A 345 -34.55 23.31 3.51
N ASP A 346 -33.66 23.92 4.28
CA ASP A 346 -34.05 24.80 5.39
C ASP A 346 -34.88 25.99 4.88
N TYR A 347 -34.45 26.63 3.79
CA TYR A 347 -35.18 27.75 3.18
C TYR A 347 -36.57 27.37 2.66
N LEU A 348 -36.74 26.14 2.15
CA LEU A 348 -38.04 25.64 1.72
C LEU A 348 -38.93 25.33 2.93
N TRP A 349 -38.37 24.75 3.99
CA TRP A 349 -39.10 24.43 5.22
C TRP A 349 -39.57 25.68 5.97
N ASP A 350 -38.80 26.76 5.97
CA ASP A 350 -39.19 28.03 6.60
C ASP A 350 -40.31 28.78 5.83
N LYS A 351 -40.69 28.30 4.65
CA LYS A 351 -41.73 28.91 3.79
C LYS A 351 -43.08 28.21 3.83
N ASP A 352 -43.12 26.97 4.29
CA ASP A 352 -44.33 26.18 4.51
C ASP A 352 -44.78 26.32 5.98
#